data_AF-A0A7V0Q3S2-F1
#
_entry.id   AF-A0A7V0Q3S2-F1
#
_cell.length_a   1.000
_cell.length_b   1.000
_cell.length_c   1.000
_cell.angle_alpha   90.00
_cell.angle_beta   90.00
_cell.angle_gamma   90.00
#
_symmetry.space_group_name_H-M   'P 1'
#
loop_
_entity.id
_entity.type
_entity.pdbx_description
1 polymer ?
#
loop_
_entity_poly.entity_id
_entity_poly.type
_entity_poly.pdbx_seq_one_letter_code
_entity_poly.pdbx_strand_id
1 'polypeptide(L)' 'QSLADEVDFRLRDEGRRPLRIEGRKEAEWVLLDFGDLVVHLFQPATREYFSLERLWGDAPRVEWEPADTEA' A
#
# COMPACT_ATOMS: atom_id res chain seq x y z
N GLN A 1 -15.67 4.39 0.25
CA GLN A 1 -14.65 3.61 0.96
C GLN A 1 -13.28 4.13 0.55
N SER A 2 -12.31 4.17 1.46
CA SER A 2 -10.94 4.57 1.12
C SER A 2 -10.17 3.40 0.51
N LEU A 3 -9.13 3.68 -0.28
CA LEU A 3 -8.29 2.63 -0.88
C LEU A 3 -7.64 1.73 0.19
N ALA A 4 -7.29 2.29 1.34
CA ALA A 4 -6.76 1.53 2.47
C ALA A 4 -7.78 0.53 3.04
N ASP A 5 -9.06 0.90 3.08
CA ASP A 5 -10.12 0.00 3.55
C ASP A 5 -10.32 -1.15 2.58
N GLU A 6 -10.28 -0.90 1.27
CA GLU A 6 -10.41 -1.94 0.24
C GLU A 6 -9.24 -2.94 0.31
N VAL A 7 -8.00 -2.45 0.47
CA VAL A 7 -6.82 -3.32 0.62
C VAL A 7 -6.94 -4.20 1.87
N ASP A 8 -7.31 -3.60 3.02
CA ASP A 8 -7.52 -4.35 4.27
C ASP A 8 -8.67 -5.35 4.13
N PHE A 9 -9.77 -5.00 3.46
CA PHE A 9 -10.93 -5.87 3.26
C PHE A 9 -10.58 -7.08 2.38
N ARG A 10 -9.97 -6.87 1.21
CA ARG A 10 -9.59 -7.94 0.28
C ARG A 10 -8.60 -8.92 0.90
N LEU A 11 -7.56 -8.41 1.55
CA LEU A 11 -6.53 -9.27 2.15
C LEU A 11 -7.05 -10.05 3.37
N ARG A 12 -8.01 -9.48 4.11
CA ARG A 12 -8.70 -10.19 5.20
C ARG A 12 -9.48 -11.40 4.72
N ASP A 13 -10.12 -11.31 3.55
CA ASP A 13 -10.86 -12.43 2.95
C ASP A 13 -9.91 -13.60 2.61
N GLU A 14 -8.67 -13.29 2.24
CA GLU A 14 -7.59 -14.25 2.04
C GLU A 14 -6.90 -14.71 3.35
N GLY A 15 -7.39 -14.28 4.51
CA GLY A 15 -6.82 -14.62 5.82
C GLY A 15 -5.53 -13.86 6.17
N ARG A 16 -5.14 -12.85 5.39
CA ARG A 16 -3.97 -12.01 5.65
C ARG A 16 -4.40 -10.71 6.33
N ARG A 17 -3.96 -10.50 7.57
CA ARG A 17 -4.24 -9.26 8.31
C ARG A 17 -2.97 -8.42 8.43
N PRO A 18 -3.07 -7.09 8.27
CA PRO A 18 -1.94 -6.23 8.58
C PRO A 18 -1.61 -6.35 10.07
N LEU A 19 -0.32 -6.47 10.37
CA LEU A 19 0.24 -6.40 11.71
C LEU A 19 0.02 -5.00 12.31
N ARG A 20 0.13 -3.96 11.49
CA ARG A 20 -0.04 -2.56 11.88
C ARG A 20 -0.58 -1.75 10.71
N ILE A 21 -1.42 -0.76 11.04
CA ILE A 21 -1.88 0.28 10.11
C ILE A 21 -1.61 1.65 10.74
N GLU A 22 -0.89 2.51 10.03
CA GLU A 22 -0.55 3.87 10.46
C GLU A 22 -1.13 4.92 9.50
N GLY A 23 -1.41 6.13 10.02
CA GLY A 23 -1.85 7.29 9.21
C GLY A 23 -3.28 7.22 8.63
N ARG A 24 -4.09 6.24 9.09
CA ARG A 24 -5.45 6.00 8.56
C ARG A 24 -6.41 7.17 8.80
N LYS A 25 -6.20 7.98 9.83
CA LYS A 25 -7.11 9.11 10.15
C LYS A 25 -6.85 10.32 9.26
N GLU A 26 -5.59 10.57 8.95
CA GLU A 26 -5.11 11.71 8.18
C GLU A 26 -5.24 11.46 6.67
N ALA A 27 -5.09 10.20 6.24
CA ALA A 27 -5.26 9.73 4.86
C ALA A 27 -4.36 10.42 3.81
N GLU A 28 -3.37 11.21 4.23
CA GLU A 28 -2.32 11.76 3.37
C GLU A 28 -1.25 10.73 3.04
N TRP A 29 -0.92 9.89 4.03
CA TRP A 29 -0.04 8.74 3.91
C TRP A 29 -0.55 7.64 4.84
N VAL A 30 -0.99 6.52 4.26
CA VAL A 30 -1.36 5.32 5.00
C VAL A 30 -0.31 4.25 4.77
N LEU A 31 0.16 3.64 5.85
CA LEU A 31 1.09 2.50 5.81
C LEU A 31 0.37 1.26 6.34
N LEU A 32 0.36 0.20 5.53
CA LEU A 32 -0.11 -1.12 5.94
C LEU A 32 1.08 -2.07 6.00
N ASP A 33 1.36 -2.59 7.19
CA ASP A 33 2.48 -3.49 7.45
C ASP A 33 1.95 -4.91 7.63
N PHE A 34 2.38 -5.85 6.77
CA PHE A 34 2.05 -7.28 6.84
C PHE A 34 3.25 -8.12 7.32
N GLY A 35 4.39 -7.50 7.64
CA GLY A 35 5.63 -8.14 8.06
C GLY A 35 6.56 -8.50 6.90
N ASP A 36 6.05 -9.26 5.92
CA ASP A 36 6.78 -9.62 4.69
C ASP A 36 6.54 -8.63 3.53
N LEU A 37 5.42 -7.91 3.58
CA LEU A 37 5.02 -6.88 2.63
C LEU A 37 4.62 -5.60 3.37
N VAL A 38 5.05 -4.44 2.87
CA VAL A 38 4.60 -3.14 3.35
C VAL A 38 4.00 -2.34 2.20
N VAL A 39 2.74 -1.94 2.35
CA VAL A 39 2.01 -1.15 1.36
C VAL A 39 2.00 0.32 1.80
N HIS A 40 2.46 1.20 0.92
CA HIS A 40 2.44 2.64 1.13
C HIS A 40 1.38 3.27 0.22
N LEU A 41 0.36 3.89 0.81
CA LEU A 41 -0.68 4.62 0.09
C LEU A 41 -0.47 6.11 0.33
N PHE A 42 -0.18 6.86 -0.74
CA PHE A 42 0.11 8.29 -0.66
C PHE A 42 -0.92 9.11 -1.43
N GLN A 43 -1.21 10.31 -0.93
CA GLN A 43 -1.66 11.39 -1.79
C GLN A 43 -0.51 11.87 -2.71
N PRO A 44 -0.81 12.36 -3.93
CA PRO A 44 0.23 12.73 -4.90
C PRO A 44 1.28 13.71 -4.37
N ALA A 45 0.85 14.78 -3.71
CA ALA A 45 1.75 15.79 -3.14
C ALA A 45 2.68 15.21 -2.06
N THR A 46 2.14 14.35 -1.20
CA THR A 46 2.89 13.67 -0.13
C THR A 46 3.92 12.70 -0.71
N ARG A 47 3.57 11.97 -1.77
CA ARG A 47 4.48 11.06 -2.49
C ARG A 47 5.68 11.81 -3.07
N GLU A 48 5.43 12.95 -3.72
CA GLU A 48 6.49 13.80 -4.27
C GLU A 48 7.40 14.35 -3.17
N TYR A 49 6.82 14.80 -2.06
CA TYR A 49 7.58 15.34 -0.92
C TYR A 49 8.53 14.30 -0.30
N PHE A 50 8.02 13.09 0.00
CA PHE A 50 8.84 12.04 0.63
C PHE A 50 9.73 11.30 -0.36
N SER A 51 9.36 11.23 -1.64
CA SER A 51 10.18 10.66 -2.73
C SER A 51 10.82 9.31 -2.36
N LEU A 52 10.04 8.38 -1.81
CA LEU A 52 10.55 7.07 -1.36
C LEU A 52 11.20 6.28 -2.51
N GLU A 53 10.82 6.55 -3.76
CA GLU A 53 11.43 5.97 -4.96
C GLU A 53 12.94 6.25 -5.05
N ARG A 54 13.42 7.34 -4.45
CA ARG A 54 14.87 7.62 -4.38
C ARG A 54 15.57 6.68 -3.41
N LEU A 55 14.92 6.32 -2.30
CA LEU A 55 15.48 5.41 -1.30
C LEU A 55 15.50 3.97 -1.82
N TRP A 56 14.43 3.55 -2.50
CA TRP A 56 14.26 2.20 -3.01
C TRP A 56 14.68 2.04 -4.49
N GLY A 57 15.32 3.05 -5.08
CA GLY A 57 15.61 3.08 -6.52
C GLY A 57 16.49 1.94 -7.01
N ASP A 58 17.37 1.43 -6.14
CA ASP A 58 18.27 0.31 -6.43
C ASP A 58 17.62 -1.06 -6.17
N ALA A 59 16.40 -1.10 -5.60
CA ALA A 59 15.71 -2.35 -5.33
C ALA A 59 15.18 -2.96 -6.65
N PRO A 60 15.30 -4.29 -6.84
CA PRO A 60 14.69 -4.97 -7.99
C PRO A 60 13.20 -4.68 -8.07
N ARG A 61 12.73 -4.25 -9.24
CA ARG A 61 11.30 -4.04 -9.49
C ARG A 61 10.68 -5.37 -9.87
N VAL A 62 9.65 -5.76 -9.13
CA VAL A 62 8.79 -6.88 -9.53
C VAL A 62 7.83 -6.35 -10.58
N GLU A 63 7.86 -6.90 -11.80
CA GLU A 63 6.84 -6.60 -12.81
C GLU A 63 5.49 -7.08 -12.29
N TRP A 64 4.52 -6.16 -12.24
CA TRP A 64 3.18 -6.46 -11.78
C TRP A 64 2.24 -6.55 -12.97
N GLU A 65 1.62 -7.71 -13.14
CA GLU A 65 0.52 -7.92 -14.06
C GLU A 65 -0.79 -7.84 -13.27
N PRO A 66 -1.73 -6.95 -13.63
CA PRO A 66 -3.05 -6.97 -13.03
C PRO A 66 -3.69 -8.33 -13.28
N ALA A 67 -4.19 -8.97 -12.23
CA ALA A 67 -5.09 -10.10 -12.41
C ALA A 67 -6.29 -9.63 -13.22
N ASP A 68 -6.63 -10.33 -14.31
CA ASP A 68 -7.81 -10.05 -15.14
C ASP A 68 -9.03 -9.91 -14.21
N THR A 69 -9.40 -8.66 -13.95
CA THR A 69 -10.52 -8.35 -13.08
C THR A 69 -11.75 -8.34 -13.98
N GLU A 70 -12.39 -9.49 -14.12
CA GLU A 70 -13.76 -9.54 -14.64
C GLU A 70 -14.65 -8.69 -13.72
N ALA A 71 -15.28 -7.69 -14.32
CA ALA A 71 -16.11 -6.66 -13.67
C ALA A 71 -17.47 -7.19 -13.21
#